data_AF-A0A535E2L9-F1
#
_entry.id   AF-A0A535E2L9-F1
#
_cell.length_a   1.000
_cell.length_b   1.000
_cell.length_c   1.000
_cell.angle_alpha   90.00
_cell.angle_beta   90.00
_cell.angle_gamma   90.00
#
_symmetry.space_group_name_H-M   'P 1'
#
loop_
_entity.id
_entity.type
_entity.pdbx_description
1 polymer ?
#
loop_
_entity_poly.entity_id
_entity_poly.type
_entity_poly.pdbx_seq_one_letter_code
_entity_poly.pdbx_strand_id
1 'polypeptide(L)'
;MRRLFLVGTCVLAIMGVSASTVFAGELTGNRKPTAGPEHANSICVFSGQNDDPNAPIVSAAPTPEAPNGPGGRTQNYGQDVRYGLISPHIFNPGMACRGGSNPDRN
;
A
#
# COMPACT_ATOMS: atom_id res chain seq x y z
N MET A 1 9.27 -38.89 -22.71
CA MET A 1 10.25 -38.30 -21.76
C MET A 1 10.65 -36.86 -22.12
N ARG A 2 11.16 -36.57 -23.31
CA ARG A 2 11.62 -35.21 -23.73
C ARG A 2 10.56 -34.10 -23.63
N ARG A 3 9.27 -34.42 -23.87
CA ARG A 3 8.14 -33.47 -23.69
C ARG A 3 7.82 -33.18 -22.22
N LEU A 4 8.00 -34.16 -21.31
CA LEU A 4 7.79 -33.96 -19.87
C LEU A 4 8.90 -33.09 -19.25
N PHE A 5 10.14 -33.24 -19.71
CA PHE A 5 11.24 -32.35 -19.29
C PHE A 5 11.00 -30.91 -19.71
N LEU A 6 10.51 -30.67 -20.95
CA LEU A 6 10.22 -29.33 -21.44
C LEU A 6 9.11 -28.62 -20.64
N VAL A 7 8.04 -29.35 -20.30
CA VAL A 7 6.93 -28.83 -19.49
C VAL A 7 7.39 -28.56 -18.06
N GLY A 8 8.16 -29.46 -17.46
CA GLY A 8 8.71 -29.27 -16.11
C GLY A 8 9.62 -28.04 -16.01
N THR A 9 10.46 -27.79 -17.01
CA THR A 9 11.33 -26.59 -17.05
C THR A 9 10.54 -25.30 -17.22
N CYS A 10 9.47 -25.29 -18.01
CA CYS A 10 8.65 -24.09 -18.18
C CYS A 10 7.89 -23.73 -16.89
N VAL A 11 7.36 -24.71 -16.17
CA VAL A 11 6.65 -24.47 -14.90
C VAL A 11 7.60 -23.91 -13.84
N LEU A 12 8.80 -24.48 -13.70
CA LEU A 12 9.82 -23.97 -12.77
C LEU A 12 10.31 -22.55 -13.15
N ALA A 13 10.45 -22.27 -14.44
CA ALA A 13 10.84 -20.93 -14.90
C ALA A 13 9.75 -19.89 -14.59
N ILE A 14 8.47 -20.22 -14.77
CA ILE A 14 7.36 -19.30 -14.46
C ILE A 14 7.27 -19.06 -12.95
N MET A 15 7.40 -20.11 -12.13
CA MET A 15 7.38 -19.97 -10.67
C MET A 15 8.59 -19.19 -10.11
N GLY A 16 9.76 -19.31 -10.74
CA GLY A 16 10.96 -18.58 -10.35
C GLY A 16 10.91 -17.08 -10.66
N VAL A 17 10.14 -16.68 -11.67
CA VAL A 17 10.01 -15.27 -12.09
C VAL A 17 8.84 -14.56 -11.37
N SER A 18 7.87 -15.30 -10.82
CA SER A 18 6.68 -14.73 -10.16
C SER A 18 6.86 -14.34 -8.68
N ALA A 19 8.08 -14.41 -8.13
CA ALA A 19 8.34 -14.16 -6.70
C ALA A 19 8.41 -12.67 -6.30
N SER A 20 7.88 -11.75 -7.11
CA SER A 20 7.72 -10.34 -6.73
C SER A 20 6.49 -10.21 -5.85
N THR A 21 6.68 -10.13 -4.53
CA THR A 21 5.63 -9.76 -3.58
C THR A 21 5.19 -8.32 -3.87
N VAL A 22 4.11 -8.14 -4.64
CA VAL A 22 3.48 -6.84 -4.85
C VAL A 22 2.70 -6.50 -3.59
N PHE A 23 3.33 -5.77 -2.68
CA PHE A 23 2.61 -5.06 -1.63
C PHE A 23 1.98 -3.83 -2.28
N ALA A 24 0.65 -3.71 -2.23
CA ALA A 24 -0.11 -2.56 -2.77
C ALA A 24 -0.02 -1.32 -1.84
N GLY A 25 1.16 -1.08 -1.26
CA GLY A 25 1.48 0.09 -0.44
C GLY A 25 2.18 1.18 -1.25
N GLU A 26 2.61 2.25 -0.59
CA GLU A 26 3.34 3.36 -1.24
C GLU A 26 4.74 2.90 -1.66
N LEU A 27 5.31 1.98 -0.88
CA LEU A 27 6.58 1.32 -1.14
C LEU A 27 6.42 -0.13 -1.64
N THR A 28 7.26 -0.48 -2.61
CA THR A 28 7.47 -1.86 -3.08
C THR A 28 8.19 -2.72 -2.03
N GLY A 29 8.26 -4.04 -2.23
CA GLY A 29 8.95 -4.98 -1.33
C GLY A 29 10.46 -4.72 -1.11
N ASN A 30 11.08 -3.81 -1.86
CA ASN A 30 12.47 -3.36 -1.65
C ASN A 30 12.59 -1.91 -1.14
N ARG A 31 11.50 -1.35 -0.60
CA ARG A 31 11.39 0.02 -0.08
C ARG A 31 11.59 1.14 -1.10
N LYS A 32 11.42 0.85 -2.39
CA LYS A 32 11.35 1.89 -3.42
C LYS A 32 9.90 2.35 -3.60
N PRO A 33 9.65 3.63 -3.91
CA PRO A 33 8.32 4.10 -4.30
C PRO A 33 7.70 3.23 -5.40
N THR A 34 6.41 2.95 -5.28
CA THR A 34 5.63 2.36 -6.37
C THR A 34 5.31 3.41 -7.43
N ALA A 35 4.92 2.96 -8.63
CA ALA A 35 4.44 3.84 -9.69
C ALA A 35 2.97 4.32 -9.48
N GLY A 36 2.42 4.08 -8.29
CA GLY A 36 1.03 4.45 -7.95
C GLY A 36 0.73 5.93 -8.16
N PRO A 37 1.55 6.86 -7.63
CA PRO A 37 1.30 8.29 -7.78
C PRO A 37 1.32 8.76 -9.24
N GLU A 38 2.19 8.22 -10.08
CA GLU A 38 2.26 8.60 -11.49
C GLU A 38 1.08 8.05 -12.30
N HIS A 39 0.38 7.03 -11.81
CA HIS A 39 -0.65 6.31 -12.54
C HIS A 39 -2.09 6.53 -12.05
N ALA A 40 -2.28 6.94 -10.81
CA ALA A 40 -3.61 7.12 -10.23
C ALA A 40 -4.13 8.55 -10.32
N ASN A 41 -5.44 8.68 -10.40
CA ASN A 41 -6.11 9.97 -10.41
C ASN A 41 -6.52 10.45 -9.00
N SER A 42 -6.40 9.58 -7.99
CA SER A 42 -6.72 9.87 -6.58
C SER A 42 -5.46 9.68 -5.74
N ILE A 43 -5.27 10.55 -4.73
CA ILE A 43 -4.17 10.43 -3.77
C ILE A 43 -4.25 9.12 -2.97
N CYS A 44 -5.45 8.57 -2.79
CA CYS A 44 -5.68 7.34 -2.01
C CYS A 44 -5.59 6.08 -2.86
N VAL A 45 -4.61 6.02 -3.77
CA VAL A 45 -4.37 4.85 -4.62
C VAL A 45 -3.88 3.62 -3.84
N PHE A 46 -3.32 3.84 -2.66
CA PHE A 46 -2.70 2.78 -1.85
C PHE A 46 -3.72 2.11 -0.95
N SER A 47 -3.69 0.78 -0.94
CA SER A 47 -4.50 -0.04 -0.04
C SER A 47 -3.82 -1.38 0.15
N GLY A 48 -3.13 -1.53 1.27
CA GLY A 48 -2.23 -2.66 1.45
C GLY A 48 -1.47 -2.59 2.75
N GLN A 49 -0.15 -2.70 2.66
CA GLN A 49 0.74 -2.64 3.82
C GLN A 49 1.20 -1.21 4.06
N ASN A 50 1.22 -0.76 5.32
CA ASN A 50 1.89 0.50 5.68
C ASN A 50 3.38 0.40 5.36
N ASP A 51 3.98 1.54 5.03
CA ASP A 51 5.40 1.63 4.70
C ASP A 51 6.31 1.11 5.82
N ASP A 52 5.89 1.31 7.07
CA ASP A 52 6.46 0.66 8.24
C ASP A 52 5.42 -0.19 8.99
N PRO A 53 5.33 -1.50 8.68
CA PRO A 53 4.33 -2.38 9.29
C PRO A 53 4.58 -2.65 10.77
N ASN A 54 5.76 -2.29 11.30
CA ASN A 54 6.15 -2.47 12.70
C ASN A 54 6.08 -1.17 13.50
N ALA A 55 5.80 -0.05 12.84
CA ALA A 55 5.61 1.21 13.51
C ALA A 55 4.43 1.13 14.50
N PRO A 56 4.55 1.76 15.68
CA PRO A 56 3.48 1.77 16.66
C PRO A 56 2.25 2.49 16.10
N ILE A 57 1.07 1.94 16.37
CA ILE A 57 -0.20 2.58 16.07
C ILE A 57 -0.39 3.73 17.08
N VAL A 58 -0.21 4.97 16.63
CA VAL A 58 -0.32 6.19 17.43
C VAL A 58 -1.35 7.13 16.81
N SER A 59 -2.07 7.88 17.65
CA SER A 59 -3.13 8.80 17.20
C SER A 59 -2.54 9.98 16.43
N ALA A 60 -3.15 10.32 15.30
CA ALA A 60 -2.71 11.39 14.40
C ALA A 60 -2.84 12.83 14.98
N ALA A 61 -3.32 13.01 16.21
CA ALA A 61 -3.47 14.32 16.84
C ALA A 61 -2.78 14.39 18.22
N PRO A 62 -1.99 15.46 18.52
CA PRO A 62 -1.56 16.55 17.63
C PRO A 62 -0.27 16.20 16.86
N THR A 63 0.02 14.89 16.69
CA THR A 63 1.18 14.19 16.06
C THR A 63 2.34 13.89 17.04
N PRO A 64 3.03 12.75 16.91
CA PRO A 64 3.53 12.20 15.65
C PRO A 64 2.59 11.16 15.02
N GLU A 65 2.29 11.30 13.73
CA GLU A 65 2.22 10.10 12.87
C GLU A 65 3.51 9.30 13.12
N ALA A 66 3.45 7.97 13.06
CA ALA A 66 4.67 7.21 13.31
C ALA A 66 5.78 7.70 12.35
N PRO A 67 7.08 7.52 12.67
CA PRO A 67 8.18 8.16 11.94
C PRO A 67 8.17 7.97 10.40
N ASN A 68 7.42 6.96 9.93
CA ASN A 68 7.28 6.57 8.54
C ASN A 68 5.79 6.50 8.09
N GLY A 69 4.90 7.34 8.65
CA GLY A 69 3.47 7.38 8.33
C GLY A 69 2.57 6.63 9.32
N PRO A 70 1.35 6.22 8.94
CA PRO A 70 0.45 5.45 9.80
C PRO A 70 1.08 4.14 10.28
N GLY A 71 1.02 3.89 11.59
CA GLY A 71 1.55 2.67 12.18
C GLY A 71 0.68 1.44 11.94
N GLY A 72 1.19 0.26 12.29
CA GLY A 72 0.50 -1.02 12.12
C GLY A 72 0.66 -1.62 10.73
N ARG A 73 0.10 -2.81 10.50
CA ARG A 73 0.42 -3.59 9.29
C ARG A 73 -0.36 -3.21 8.03
N THR A 74 -1.46 -2.48 8.14
CA THR A 74 -2.43 -2.32 7.06
C THR A 74 -2.86 -0.86 6.88
N GLN A 75 -2.77 -0.37 5.63
CA GLN A 75 -3.33 0.90 5.19
C GLN A 75 -4.85 0.77 5.01
N ASN A 76 -5.62 0.95 6.08
CA ASN A 76 -7.08 0.87 6.06
C ASN A 76 -7.70 1.92 6.98
N TYR A 77 -8.36 2.91 6.37
CA TYR A 77 -9.07 3.98 7.05
C TYR A 77 -10.06 3.50 8.13
N GLY A 78 -10.78 2.41 7.89
CA GLY A 78 -11.72 1.86 8.87
C GLY A 78 -11.04 1.33 10.13
N GLN A 79 -9.78 0.89 10.04
CA GLN A 79 -8.99 0.53 11.22
C GLN A 79 -8.61 1.78 12.01
N ASP A 80 -8.20 2.85 11.34
CA ASP A 80 -7.85 4.11 12.02
C ASP A 80 -9.04 4.69 12.78
N VAL A 81 -10.24 4.61 12.19
CA VAL A 81 -11.50 4.98 12.84
C VAL A 81 -11.79 4.06 14.03
N ARG A 82 -11.64 2.74 13.86
CA ARG A 82 -11.87 1.76 14.93
C ARG A 82 -10.92 1.96 16.12
N TYR A 83 -9.68 2.35 15.86
CA TYR A 83 -8.67 2.64 16.87
C TYR A 83 -8.79 4.06 17.46
N GLY A 84 -9.74 4.88 16.97
CA GLY A 84 -9.94 6.25 17.45
C GLY A 84 -8.81 7.20 17.08
N LEU A 85 -7.98 6.85 16.09
CA LEU A 85 -6.86 7.66 15.62
C LEU A 85 -7.34 8.83 14.77
N ILE A 86 -8.51 8.69 14.14
CA ILE A 86 -9.14 9.67 13.28
C ILE A 86 -10.66 9.69 13.49
N SER A 87 -11.24 10.89 13.41
CA SER A 87 -12.70 11.06 13.44
C SER A 87 -13.26 11.14 12.02
N PRO A 88 -14.25 10.31 11.65
CA PRO A 88 -14.87 10.36 10.32
C PRO A 88 -15.55 11.67 9.95
N HIS A 89 -15.94 12.44 10.96
CA HIS A 89 -16.55 13.75 10.77
C HIS A 89 -15.53 14.84 10.44
N ILE A 90 -14.25 14.62 10.75
CA ILE A 90 -13.16 15.58 10.49
C ILE A 90 -12.43 15.22 9.20
N PHE A 91 -12.18 13.92 8.98
CA PHE A 91 -11.49 13.42 7.79
C PHE A 91 -12.06 12.07 7.35
N ASN A 92 -12.30 11.93 6.05
CA ASN A 92 -12.73 10.68 5.44
C ASN A 92 -12.35 10.61 3.95
N PRO A 93 -12.31 9.40 3.37
CA PRO A 93 -11.96 9.21 1.96
C PRO A 93 -12.86 9.96 0.98
N GLY A 94 -14.14 10.19 1.31
CA GLY A 94 -15.07 10.95 0.46
C GLY A 94 -14.67 12.42 0.27
N MET A 95 -13.81 12.96 1.15
CA MET A 95 -13.27 14.31 1.05
C MET A 95 -11.93 14.35 0.32
N ALA A 96 -11.00 13.44 0.65
CA ALA A 96 -9.63 13.48 0.15
C ALA A 96 -9.37 12.61 -1.10
N CYS A 97 -10.12 11.52 -1.29
CA CYS A 97 -9.80 10.49 -2.28
C CYS A 97 -10.57 10.63 -3.61
N ARG A 98 -11.06 11.83 -3.94
CA ARG A 98 -11.81 12.07 -5.17
C ARG A 98 -10.92 11.96 -6.42
N GLY A 99 -11.52 11.73 -7.58
CA GLY A 99 -10.79 11.87 -8.84
C GLY A 99 -10.23 13.29 -9.00
N GLY A 100 -8.96 13.41 -9.40
CA GLY A 100 -8.20 14.65 -9.50
C GLY A 100 -7.56 15.11 -8.20
N SER A 101 -7.65 14.32 -7.12
CA SER A 101 -7.04 14.69 -5.84
C SER A 101 -5.55 14.36 -5.75
N ASN A 102 -5.01 13.64 -6.72
CA ASN A 102 -3.59 13.30 -6.75
C ASN A 102 -2.75 14.53 -7.17
N PRO A 103 -1.90 15.09 -6.29
CA PRO A 103 -1.04 16.23 -6.60
C PRO A 103 0.05 15.89 -7.63
N ASP A 104 0.45 14.62 -7.75
CA ASP A 104 1.48 14.19 -8.70
C ASP A 104 0.98 14.12 -10.15
N ARG A 105 -0.31 14.44 -10.37
CA ARG A 105 -0.96 14.45 -11.68
C ARG A 105 -1.57 15.80 -12.09
N ASN A 106 -1.47 16.83 -11.25
CA ASN A 106 -2.04 18.16 -11.50
C ASN A 106 -1.05 19.16 -12.08
#